data_AF-A0A4Q3LAM5-F1
#
_entry.id   AF-A0A4Q3LAM5-F1
#
_cell.length_a   1.000
_cell.length_b   1.000
_cell.length_c   1.000
_cell.angle_alpha   90.00
_cell.angle_beta   90.00
_cell.angle_gamma   90.00
#
_symmetry.space_group_name_H-M   'P 1'
#
loop_
_entity.id
_entity.type
_entity.pdbx_description
1 polymer ?
#
loop_
_entity_poly.entity_id
_entity_poly.type
_entity_poly.pdbx_seq_one_letter_code
_entity_poly.pdbx_strand_id
1 'polypeptide(L)'
;MESADTLTPELLSRLRSWEGRTETLHDEITAAPVRNLSATLDRDDPQPADGTELPPLWHWLYFLPSARQSEIGPDGHPRRGGFLPPVPLPRRMWAGGRLQWHAPLRVGDRIERESRIVSVTHKAGRTGALVFVLVRHEVRNAQGVALTEEHDIVYRAAARPGDPAPPPQAAPPDAPWSREIVPDDVLLFRYSALTFNGHRIHYDRKYVTEVEGYPGLIVHGPLIATLLVDLARREKPGATLASFSFKAVRPTFDLHPFRVNGRPSADGRNAQLWAHDHEGWLTMQADATFA
;
A
#
# COMPACT_ATOMS: atom_id res chain seq x y z
N MET A 1 36.61 -0.88 5.98
CA MET A 1 35.32 -1.28 5.40
C MET A 1 34.26 -1.01 6.47
N GLU A 2 33.77 0.22 6.55
CA GLU A 2 32.73 0.58 7.52
C GLU A 2 31.48 -0.24 7.23
N SER A 3 30.93 -0.91 8.26
CA SER A 3 29.72 -1.70 8.10
C SER A 3 28.58 -0.79 7.65
N ALA A 4 27.94 -1.11 6.53
CA ALA A 4 26.76 -0.40 6.02
C ALA A 4 25.54 -0.45 6.98
N ASP A 5 25.68 -1.10 8.13
CA ASP A 5 24.62 -1.37 9.10
C ASP A 5 24.53 -0.35 10.25
N THR A 6 25.48 0.59 10.39
CA THR A 6 25.47 1.53 11.52
C THR A 6 24.88 2.88 11.13
N LEU A 7 23.67 3.18 11.63
CA LEU A 7 23.04 4.50 11.49
C LEU A 7 23.69 5.51 12.45
N THR A 8 24.78 6.16 12.00
CA THR A 8 25.47 7.16 12.82
C THR A 8 24.60 8.40 13.09
N PRO A 9 24.87 9.16 14.18
CA PRO A 9 24.17 10.42 14.44
C PRO A 9 24.22 11.41 13.27
N GLU A 10 25.34 11.49 12.56
CA GLU A 10 25.54 12.36 11.40
C GLU A 10 24.64 11.92 10.24
N LEU A 11 24.57 10.62 9.96
CA LEU A 11 23.68 10.05 8.95
C LEU A 11 22.22 10.33 9.32
N LEU A 12 21.82 10.12 10.57
CA LEU A 12 20.46 10.40 11.04
C LEU A 12 20.10 11.90 10.92
N SER A 13 21.05 12.79 11.21
CA SER A 13 20.88 14.24 10.97
C SER A 13 20.66 14.54 9.49
N ARG A 14 21.48 13.94 8.61
CA ARG A 14 21.34 14.08 7.16
C ARG A 14 20.03 13.50 6.63
N LEU A 15 19.49 12.43 7.21
CA LEU A 15 18.18 11.90 6.81
C LEU A 15 17.05 12.84 7.24
N ARG A 16 17.13 13.45 8.44
CA ARG A 16 16.16 14.44 8.92
C ARG A 16 16.16 15.74 8.13
N SER A 17 17.27 16.13 7.50
CA SER A 17 17.29 17.31 6.62
C SER A 17 16.44 17.17 5.35
N TRP A 18 15.83 16.00 5.11
CA TRP A 18 14.87 15.79 4.02
C TRP A 18 13.43 16.12 4.41
N GLU A 19 13.15 16.33 5.71
CA GLU A 19 11.84 16.80 6.17
C GLU A 19 11.47 18.12 5.49
N GLY A 20 10.22 18.25 5.08
CA GLY A 20 9.70 19.40 4.34
C GLY A 20 9.92 19.37 2.84
N ARG A 21 10.80 18.49 2.30
CA ARG A 21 10.98 18.33 0.85
C ARG A 21 9.67 17.92 0.18
N THR A 22 9.44 18.48 -1.00
CA THR A 22 8.25 18.21 -1.83
C THR A 22 8.59 17.65 -3.21
N GLU A 23 7.60 17.01 -3.83
CA GLU A 23 7.57 16.63 -5.25
C GLU A 23 6.13 16.77 -5.76
N THR A 24 5.98 17.24 -6.99
CA THR A 24 4.68 17.39 -7.64
C THR A 24 4.64 16.56 -8.91
N LEU A 25 3.63 15.69 -9.02
CA LEU A 25 3.36 14.92 -10.24
C LEU A 25 2.01 15.30 -10.82
N HIS A 26 1.89 15.16 -12.14
CA HIS A 26 0.66 15.42 -12.88
C HIS A 26 0.25 14.16 -13.62
N ASP A 27 -1.06 13.94 -13.73
CA ASP A 27 -1.63 12.83 -14.49
C ASP A 27 -3.04 13.18 -15.00
N GLU A 28 -3.63 12.27 -15.76
CA GLU A 28 -5.01 12.33 -16.21
C GLU A 28 -5.73 11.02 -15.85
N ILE A 29 -6.92 11.13 -15.25
CA ILE A 29 -7.70 9.95 -14.89
C ILE A 29 -8.36 9.38 -16.15
N THR A 30 -7.70 8.41 -16.77
CA THR A 30 -8.22 7.73 -17.96
C THR A 30 -9.12 6.53 -17.61
N ALA A 31 -10.07 6.19 -18.47
CA ALA A 31 -11.03 5.11 -18.19
C ALA A 31 -10.39 3.70 -18.16
N ALA A 32 -9.25 3.50 -18.82
CA ALA A 32 -8.70 2.16 -19.05
C ALA A 32 -8.20 1.45 -17.77
N PRO A 33 -7.41 2.09 -16.89
CA PRO A 33 -7.03 1.49 -15.62
C PRO A 33 -8.25 1.15 -14.74
N VAL A 34 -9.26 2.02 -14.71
CA VAL A 34 -10.51 1.83 -13.96
C VAL A 34 -11.22 0.55 -14.41
N ARG A 35 -11.47 0.41 -15.72
CA ARG A 35 -12.10 -0.78 -16.31
C ARG A 35 -11.31 -2.05 -16.00
N ASN A 36 -9.98 -1.97 -16.12
CA ASN A 36 -9.11 -3.13 -15.91
C ASN A 36 -9.04 -3.54 -14.45
N LEU A 37 -9.03 -2.61 -13.49
CA LEU A 37 -9.08 -2.93 -12.06
C LEU A 37 -10.46 -3.50 -11.69
N SER A 38 -11.55 -2.95 -12.24
CA SER A 38 -12.90 -3.52 -12.08
C SER A 38 -12.94 -5.00 -12.47
N ALA A 39 -12.44 -5.32 -13.67
CA ALA A 39 -12.34 -6.70 -14.14
C ALA A 39 -11.31 -7.55 -13.37
N THR A 40 -10.34 -6.94 -12.69
CA THR A 40 -9.34 -7.66 -11.87
C THR A 40 -9.92 -8.04 -10.51
N LEU A 41 -10.83 -7.21 -9.99
CA LEU A 41 -11.53 -7.44 -8.72
C LEU A 41 -12.86 -8.19 -8.90
N ASP A 42 -13.12 -8.71 -10.09
CA ASP A 42 -14.38 -9.38 -10.47
C ASP A 42 -15.61 -8.56 -10.06
N ARG A 43 -15.65 -7.33 -10.56
CA ARG A 43 -16.76 -6.39 -10.36
C ARG A 43 -17.52 -6.20 -11.67
N ASP A 44 -18.84 -6.19 -11.55
CA ASP A 44 -19.77 -5.85 -12.62
C ASP A 44 -20.19 -4.36 -12.55
N ASP A 45 -19.24 -3.48 -12.19
CA ASP A 45 -19.48 -2.04 -12.19
C ASP A 45 -19.71 -1.56 -13.64
N PRO A 46 -20.55 -0.52 -13.86
CA PRO A 46 -20.74 0.06 -15.20
C PRO A 46 -19.41 0.46 -15.85
N GLN A 47 -19.36 0.34 -17.18
CA GLN A 47 -18.17 0.72 -17.94
C GLN A 47 -17.83 2.20 -17.70
N PRO A 48 -16.57 2.53 -17.34
CA PRO A 48 -16.20 3.91 -17.04
C PRO A 48 -16.19 4.77 -18.31
N ALA A 49 -16.86 5.91 -18.21
CA ALA A 49 -16.85 7.01 -19.18
C ALA A 49 -16.43 8.32 -18.49
N ASP A 50 -16.22 9.39 -19.27
CA ASP A 50 -15.91 10.71 -18.72
C ASP A 50 -16.95 11.13 -17.65
N GLY A 51 -16.47 11.65 -16.53
CA GLY A 51 -17.28 11.99 -15.36
C GLY A 51 -17.57 10.81 -14.41
N THR A 52 -17.18 9.58 -14.74
CA THR A 52 -17.31 8.43 -13.82
C THR A 52 -16.46 8.65 -12.58
N GLU A 53 -17.08 8.60 -11.40
CA GLU A 53 -16.38 8.73 -10.12
C GLU A 53 -15.46 7.54 -9.87
N LEU A 54 -14.23 7.82 -9.43
CA LEU A 54 -13.29 6.79 -9.03
C LEU A 54 -13.71 6.17 -7.70
N PRO A 55 -13.76 4.83 -7.61
CA PRO A 55 -13.87 4.17 -6.31
C PRO A 55 -12.70 4.54 -5.38
N PRO A 56 -12.92 4.57 -4.05
CA PRO A 56 -11.85 4.84 -3.10
C PRO A 56 -10.65 3.90 -3.29
N LEU A 57 -9.44 4.45 -3.16
CA LEU A 57 -8.12 3.84 -3.44
C LEU A 57 -7.76 3.64 -4.93
N TRP A 58 -8.67 3.88 -5.88
CA TRP A 58 -8.36 3.64 -7.30
C TRP A 58 -7.50 4.76 -7.90
N HIS A 59 -7.25 5.85 -7.16
CA HIS A 59 -6.28 6.87 -7.54
C HIS A 59 -4.84 6.33 -7.58
N TRP A 60 -4.55 5.19 -6.92
CA TRP A 60 -3.25 4.49 -6.99
C TRP A 60 -2.92 3.91 -8.37
N LEU A 61 -3.88 3.87 -9.29
CA LEU A 61 -3.67 3.50 -10.68
C LEU A 61 -3.03 4.64 -11.51
N TYR A 62 -2.84 5.80 -10.89
CA TYR A 62 -2.29 7.00 -11.51
C TYR A 62 -1.08 7.50 -10.70
N PHE A 63 -0.36 8.46 -11.25
CA PHE A 63 0.95 8.92 -10.78
C PHE A 63 1.96 7.76 -10.68
N LEU A 64 1.88 6.85 -11.65
CA LEU A 64 2.67 5.63 -11.67
C LEU A 64 4.17 5.95 -11.86
N PRO A 65 5.08 5.16 -11.27
CA PRO A 65 6.51 5.34 -11.49
C PRO A 65 6.85 5.30 -12.98
N SER A 66 7.75 6.17 -13.43
CA SER A 66 8.20 6.23 -14.83
C SER A 66 9.71 6.02 -14.98
N ALA A 67 10.35 5.42 -13.96
CA ALA A 67 11.78 5.13 -13.97
C ALA A 67 12.15 4.28 -15.18
N ARG A 68 13.26 4.62 -15.83
CA ARG A 68 13.73 3.88 -17.01
C ARG A 68 14.17 2.48 -16.60
N GLN A 69 14.11 1.52 -17.51
CA GLN A 69 14.60 0.16 -17.26
C GLN A 69 16.04 0.13 -16.73
N SER A 70 16.90 1.04 -17.20
CA SER A 70 18.30 1.20 -16.74
C SER A 70 18.44 1.69 -15.29
N GLU A 71 17.37 2.25 -14.73
CA GLU A 71 17.29 2.80 -13.38
C GLU A 71 16.64 1.83 -12.40
N ILE A 72 16.28 0.62 -12.84
CA ILE A 72 15.72 -0.42 -11.98
C ILE A 72 16.85 -1.11 -11.20
N GLY A 73 16.59 -1.33 -9.91
CA GLY A 73 17.43 -2.05 -8.97
C GLY A 73 17.24 -3.57 -9.06
N PRO A 74 18.09 -4.34 -8.38
CA PRO A 74 18.03 -5.82 -8.42
C PRO A 74 16.75 -6.38 -7.81
N ASP A 75 16.06 -5.65 -6.94
CA ASP A 75 14.76 -6.01 -6.36
C ASP A 75 13.59 -5.67 -7.29
N GLY A 76 13.83 -4.96 -8.40
CA GLY A 76 12.80 -4.53 -9.33
C GLY A 76 12.15 -3.17 -9.00
N HIS A 77 12.54 -2.52 -7.90
CA HIS A 77 12.18 -1.12 -7.67
C HIS A 77 13.12 -0.17 -8.43
N PRO A 78 12.70 1.09 -8.68
CA PRO A 78 13.64 2.14 -9.03
C PRO A 78 14.77 2.22 -8.01
N ARG A 79 16.01 2.39 -8.49
CA ARG A 79 17.19 2.61 -7.64
C ARG A 79 16.92 3.76 -6.68
N ARG A 80 17.44 3.62 -5.46
CA ARG A 80 17.24 4.60 -4.38
C ARG A 80 17.83 5.95 -4.77
N GLY A 81 17.10 7.00 -4.44
CA GLY A 81 17.37 8.37 -4.88
C GLY A 81 16.08 8.99 -5.42
N GLY A 82 16.03 10.31 -5.53
CA GLY A 82 14.84 11.05 -5.94
C GLY A 82 14.18 11.78 -4.76
N PHE A 83 12.87 11.63 -4.61
CA PHE A 83 12.08 12.32 -3.59
C PHE A 83 12.32 11.79 -2.16
N LEU A 84 12.42 10.47 -1.98
CA LEU A 84 12.60 9.83 -0.67
C LEU A 84 14.05 9.90 -0.17
N PRO A 85 14.28 9.99 1.16
CA PRO A 85 15.63 10.05 1.72
C PRO A 85 16.38 8.74 1.44
N PRO A 86 17.70 8.79 1.18
CA PRO A 86 18.52 7.63 0.82
C PRO A 86 18.88 6.81 2.07
N VAL A 87 17.90 6.19 2.70
CA VAL A 87 18.09 5.36 3.88
C VAL A 87 18.88 4.09 3.48
N PRO A 88 19.99 3.75 4.17
CA PRO A 88 20.86 2.63 3.77
C PRO A 88 20.39 1.26 4.27
N LEU A 89 19.13 1.10 4.70
CA LEU A 89 18.59 -0.18 5.15
C LEU A 89 17.94 -0.93 3.97
N PRO A 90 18.19 -2.24 3.79
CA PRO A 90 17.88 -2.98 2.57
C PRO A 90 16.39 -3.15 2.26
N ARG A 91 15.51 -3.24 3.27
CA ARG A 91 14.07 -3.43 3.04
C ARG A 91 13.32 -2.12 3.24
N ARG A 92 12.54 -1.73 2.22
CA ARG A 92 11.58 -0.62 2.27
C ARG A 92 10.16 -1.19 2.21
N MET A 93 9.33 -0.86 3.17
CA MET A 93 7.96 -1.34 3.29
C MET A 93 6.99 -0.17 3.39
N TRP A 94 5.85 -0.25 2.71
CA TRP A 94 4.71 0.60 3.00
C TRP A 94 3.87 -0.07 4.09
N ALA A 95 4.06 0.37 5.33
CA ALA A 95 3.54 -0.31 6.52
C ALA A 95 2.11 0.07 6.87
N GLY A 96 1.58 1.16 6.31
CA GLY A 96 0.23 1.64 6.56
C GLY A 96 -0.03 2.98 5.92
N GLY A 97 -1.28 3.43 6.02
CA GLY A 97 -1.67 4.74 5.54
C GLY A 97 -2.96 5.25 6.15
N ARG A 98 -3.20 6.55 5.99
CA ARG A 98 -4.41 7.26 6.42
C ARG A 98 -4.90 8.11 5.27
N LEU A 99 -6.17 7.97 4.91
CA LEU A 99 -6.78 8.64 3.78
C LEU A 99 -8.06 9.35 4.19
N GLN A 100 -8.29 10.51 3.61
CA GLN A 100 -9.46 11.35 3.81
C GLN A 100 -9.91 11.88 2.45
N TRP A 101 -11.12 11.51 2.03
CA TRP A 101 -11.74 12.01 0.80
C TRP A 101 -12.55 13.25 1.11
N HIS A 102 -12.25 14.34 0.41
CA HIS A 102 -12.90 15.64 0.56
C HIS A 102 -13.85 15.94 -0.61
N ALA A 103 -13.49 15.43 -1.79
CA ALA A 103 -14.30 15.52 -2.99
C ALA A 103 -13.99 14.31 -3.92
N PRO A 104 -14.95 13.93 -4.78
CA PRO A 104 -14.75 12.87 -5.75
C PRO A 104 -13.77 13.24 -6.86
N LEU A 105 -12.90 12.29 -7.20
CA LEU A 105 -12.09 12.28 -8.41
C LEU A 105 -12.83 11.54 -9.53
N ARG A 106 -12.74 12.01 -10.77
CA ARG A 106 -13.49 11.44 -11.91
C ARG A 106 -12.62 11.14 -13.11
N VAL A 107 -13.04 10.16 -13.89
CA VAL A 107 -12.50 9.93 -15.24
C VAL A 107 -12.63 11.20 -16.07
N GLY A 108 -11.54 11.59 -16.74
CA GLY A 108 -11.40 12.86 -17.47
C GLY A 108 -10.79 13.99 -16.64
N ASP A 109 -10.66 13.85 -15.31
CA ASP A 109 -10.00 14.87 -14.50
C ASP A 109 -8.50 14.92 -14.83
N ARG A 110 -7.98 16.13 -15.05
CA ARG A 110 -6.56 16.44 -14.92
C ARG A 110 -6.24 16.60 -13.45
N ILE A 111 -5.27 15.84 -12.97
CA ILE A 111 -4.96 15.75 -11.54
C ILE A 111 -3.49 16.08 -11.26
N GLU A 112 -3.27 16.63 -10.08
CA GLU A 112 -1.95 16.93 -9.53
C GLU A 112 -1.82 16.23 -8.17
N ARG A 113 -0.66 15.66 -7.87
CA ARG A 113 -0.30 15.17 -6.53
C ARG A 113 0.93 15.90 -6.02
N GLU A 114 0.76 16.74 -5.00
CA GLU A 114 1.88 17.23 -4.19
C GLU A 114 2.18 16.21 -3.10
N SER A 115 3.43 15.77 -3.01
CA SER A 115 3.95 14.88 -1.98
C SER A 115 4.92 15.65 -1.10
N ARG A 116 4.88 15.44 0.22
CA ARG A 116 5.76 16.09 1.20
C ARG A 116 6.27 15.08 2.21
N ILE A 117 7.58 15.09 2.47
CA ILE A 117 8.14 14.35 3.61
C ILE A 117 7.78 15.12 4.88
N VAL A 118 6.89 14.56 5.70
CA VAL A 118 6.42 15.20 6.94
C VAL A 118 7.41 14.95 8.07
N SER A 119 7.92 13.72 8.21
CA SER A 119 8.90 13.40 9.24
C SER A 119 9.78 12.22 8.85
N VAL A 120 10.99 12.20 9.42
CA VAL A 120 11.95 11.10 9.33
C VAL A 120 12.39 10.74 10.76
N THR A 121 11.89 9.62 11.28
CA THR A 121 12.17 9.19 12.65
C THR A 121 12.96 7.90 12.68
N HIS A 122 13.93 7.80 13.58
CA HIS A 122 14.69 6.58 13.84
C HIS A 122 14.25 5.97 15.16
N LYS A 123 14.07 4.64 15.17
CA LYS A 123 13.85 3.86 16.38
C LYS A 123 14.81 2.68 16.41
N ALA A 124 15.52 2.53 17.51
CA ALA A 124 16.25 1.31 17.81
C ALA A 124 15.26 0.28 18.35
N GLY A 125 15.02 -0.81 17.60
CA GLY A 125 14.15 -1.91 18.00
C GLY A 125 14.92 -3.14 18.45
N ARG A 126 14.23 -4.08 19.11
CA ARG A 126 14.78 -5.39 19.50
C ARG A 126 15.26 -6.23 18.30
N THR A 127 14.72 -5.95 17.12
CA THR A 127 15.03 -6.63 15.85
C THR A 127 15.92 -5.79 14.93
N GLY A 128 16.58 -4.76 15.47
CA GLY A 128 17.47 -3.86 14.73
C GLY A 128 16.93 -2.45 14.56
N ALA A 129 17.68 -1.63 13.83
CA ALA A 129 17.33 -0.25 13.55
C ALA A 129 16.16 -0.14 12.55
N LEU A 130 15.24 0.76 12.84
CA LEU A 130 14.11 1.12 11.98
C LEU A 130 14.16 2.61 11.67
N VAL A 131 13.97 2.97 10.40
CA VAL A 131 13.76 4.37 10.00
C VAL A 131 12.36 4.47 9.41
N PHE A 132 11.54 5.34 9.98
CA PHE A 132 10.19 5.65 9.53
C PHE A 132 10.22 6.97 8.77
N VAL A 133 9.65 6.99 7.58
CA VAL A 133 9.45 8.18 6.77
C VAL A 133 7.95 8.34 6.57
N LEU A 134 7.40 9.41 7.13
CA LEU A 134 6.00 9.80 6.91
C LEU A 134 5.94 10.71 5.69
N VAL A 135 5.19 10.29 4.67
CA VAL A 135 4.94 11.10 3.48
C VAL A 135 3.47 11.46 3.45
N ARG A 136 3.15 12.73 3.23
CA ARG A 136 1.80 13.22 2.97
C ARG A 136 1.64 13.53 1.50
N HIS A 137 0.51 13.15 0.93
CA HIS A 137 0.08 13.41 -0.42
C HIS A 137 -1.21 14.22 -0.38
N GLU A 138 -1.30 15.23 -1.24
CA GLU A 138 -2.53 15.95 -1.54
C GLU A 138 -2.81 15.80 -3.03
N VAL A 139 -3.92 15.15 -3.37
CA VAL A 139 -4.36 14.99 -4.77
C VAL A 139 -5.43 16.03 -5.06
N ARG A 140 -5.20 16.80 -6.12
CA ARG A 140 -6.00 17.94 -6.54
C ARG A 140 -6.53 17.74 -7.96
N ASN A 141 -7.74 18.25 -8.21
CA ASN A 141 -8.28 18.47 -9.54
C ASN A 141 -8.68 19.95 -9.69
N ALA A 142 -9.44 20.30 -10.73
CA ALA A 142 -9.87 21.69 -10.97
C ALA A 142 -10.71 22.29 -9.84
N GLN A 143 -11.29 21.45 -8.97
CA GLN A 143 -12.16 21.85 -7.86
C GLN A 143 -11.42 22.00 -6.52
N GLY A 144 -10.12 21.70 -6.48
CA GLY A 144 -9.28 21.80 -5.28
C GLY A 144 -8.78 20.46 -4.77
N VAL A 145 -8.50 20.34 -3.47
CA VAL A 145 -8.04 19.08 -2.85
C VAL A 145 -9.20 18.09 -2.81
N ALA A 146 -9.05 16.98 -3.53
CA ALA A 146 -10.02 15.90 -3.54
C ALA A 146 -9.68 14.83 -2.48
N LEU A 147 -8.39 14.60 -2.24
CA LEU A 147 -7.91 13.55 -1.34
C LEU A 147 -6.66 14.01 -0.60
N THR A 148 -6.62 13.72 0.70
CA THR A 148 -5.39 13.72 1.50
C THR A 148 -5.04 12.29 1.87
N GLU A 149 -3.78 11.93 1.69
CA GLU A 149 -3.27 10.59 2.00
C GLU A 149 -1.93 10.68 2.71
N GLU A 150 -1.70 9.85 3.72
CA GLU A 150 -0.41 9.70 4.38
C GLU A 150 0.10 8.27 4.26
N HIS A 151 1.39 8.12 3.98
CA HIS A 151 2.08 6.84 3.88
C HIS A 151 3.09 6.68 5.00
N ASP A 152 2.99 5.57 5.72
CA ASP A 152 4.00 5.16 6.70
C ASP A 152 5.03 4.25 6.00
N ILE A 153 6.14 4.82 5.56
CA ILE A 153 7.23 4.07 4.93
C ILE A 153 8.22 3.64 6.02
N VAL A 154 8.53 2.36 6.08
CA VAL A 154 9.47 1.78 7.04
C VAL A 154 10.65 1.17 6.32
N TYR A 155 11.84 1.57 6.74
CA TYR A 155 13.10 0.98 6.33
C TYR A 155 13.64 0.11 7.47
N ARG A 156 14.05 -1.12 7.14
CA ARG A 156 14.57 -2.09 8.11
C ARG A 156 15.68 -2.96 7.52
N ALA A 157 16.47 -3.57 8.41
CA ALA A 157 17.39 -4.63 8.04
C ALA A 157 16.65 -5.82 7.40
N ALA A 158 17.35 -6.53 6.51
CA ALA A 158 16.90 -7.82 6.03
C ALA A 158 16.91 -8.80 7.21
N ALA A 159 15.89 -9.66 7.29
CA ALA A 159 15.89 -10.71 8.29
C ALA A 159 17.03 -11.68 7.97
N ARG A 160 17.82 -12.03 8.99
CA ARG A 160 18.85 -13.07 8.90
C ARG A 160 18.21 -14.43 9.23
N PRO A 161 18.72 -15.53 8.67
CA PRO A 161 18.31 -16.87 9.09
C PRO A 161 18.44 -17.01 10.62
N GLY A 162 17.35 -17.39 11.28
CA GLY A 162 17.28 -17.52 12.74
C GLY A 162 16.85 -16.26 13.51
N ASP A 163 16.63 -15.12 12.84
CA ASP A 163 16.03 -13.96 13.50
C ASP A 163 14.62 -14.32 14.02
N PRO A 164 14.28 -13.97 15.27
CA PRO A 164 12.96 -14.26 15.82
C PRO A 164 11.89 -13.48 15.05
N ALA A 165 10.92 -14.19 14.47
CA ALA A 165 9.71 -13.58 13.97
C ALA A 165 8.87 -13.06 15.14
N PRO A 166 8.25 -11.87 15.05
CA PRO A 166 7.23 -11.46 16.02
C PRO A 166 6.15 -12.55 16.12
N PRO A 167 5.65 -12.86 17.33
CA PRO A 167 4.58 -13.83 17.47
C PRO A 167 3.36 -13.37 16.66
N PRO A 168 2.66 -14.28 15.97
CA PRO A 168 1.51 -13.90 15.17
C PRO A 168 0.38 -13.40 16.09
N GLN A 169 -0.40 -12.45 15.58
CA GLN A 169 -1.59 -11.94 16.25
C GLN A 169 -2.82 -12.66 15.67
N ALA A 170 -3.69 -13.19 16.52
CA ALA A 170 -4.97 -13.74 16.07
C ALA A 170 -5.84 -12.64 15.45
N ALA A 171 -6.52 -12.95 14.34
CA ALA A 171 -7.51 -12.06 13.78
C ALA A 171 -8.70 -11.87 14.73
N PRO A 172 -9.41 -10.72 14.69
CA PRO A 172 -10.65 -10.55 15.43
C PRO A 172 -11.65 -11.68 15.15
N PRO A 173 -12.35 -12.21 16.18
CA PRO A 173 -13.42 -13.16 15.99
C PRO A 173 -14.66 -12.48 15.39
N ASP A 174 -15.56 -13.29 14.83
CA ASP A 174 -16.87 -12.88 14.32
C ASP A 174 -16.81 -11.77 13.26
N ALA A 175 -16.67 -12.22 12.00
CA ALA A 175 -16.65 -11.37 10.81
C ALA A 175 -18.00 -11.40 10.08
N PRO A 176 -18.95 -10.49 10.38
CA PRO A 176 -20.23 -10.46 9.68
C PRO A 176 -20.07 -10.22 8.18
N TRP A 177 -19.01 -9.52 7.77
CA TRP A 177 -18.59 -9.43 6.38
C TRP A 177 -17.34 -10.29 6.18
N SER A 178 -17.34 -11.16 5.18
CA SER A 178 -16.18 -12.00 4.90
C SER A 178 -16.15 -12.44 3.45
N ARG A 179 -14.97 -12.38 2.84
CA ARG A 179 -14.72 -12.90 1.49
C ARG A 179 -13.36 -13.58 1.43
N GLU A 180 -13.34 -14.75 0.81
CA GLU A 180 -12.11 -15.46 0.49
C GLU A 180 -11.49 -14.92 -0.80
N ILE A 181 -10.16 -14.82 -0.83
CA ILE A 181 -9.36 -14.39 -1.96
C ILE A 181 -8.35 -15.49 -2.27
N VAL A 182 -8.29 -15.89 -3.53
CA VAL A 182 -7.22 -16.74 -4.05
C VAL A 182 -6.17 -15.82 -4.69
N PRO A 183 -4.99 -15.63 -4.06
CA PRO A 183 -3.93 -14.77 -4.57
C PRO A 183 -3.12 -15.44 -5.69
N ASP A 184 -3.77 -15.86 -6.77
CA ASP A 184 -3.07 -16.54 -7.87
C ASP A 184 -2.11 -15.61 -8.63
N ASP A 185 -1.27 -16.22 -9.46
CA ASP A 185 -0.27 -15.54 -10.28
C ASP A 185 -0.89 -14.52 -11.23
N VAL A 186 -2.08 -14.80 -11.77
CA VAL A 186 -2.81 -13.89 -12.67
C VAL A 186 -3.27 -12.65 -11.92
N LEU A 187 -3.86 -12.77 -10.72
CA LEU A 187 -4.28 -11.65 -9.90
C LEU A 187 -3.08 -10.78 -9.50
N LEU A 188 -2.00 -11.40 -9.01
CA LEU A 188 -0.80 -10.68 -8.60
C LEU A 188 -0.10 -9.98 -9.78
N PHE A 189 -0.06 -10.63 -10.95
CA PHE A 189 0.46 -10.03 -12.17
C PHE A 189 -0.38 -8.85 -12.63
N ARG A 190 -1.71 -9.01 -12.71
CA ARG A 190 -2.62 -7.94 -13.17
C ARG A 190 -2.53 -6.72 -12.27
N TYR A 191 -2.48 -6.91 -10.95
CA TYR A 191 -2.31 -5.78 -10.02
C TYR A 191 -0.93 -5.11 -10.17
N SER A 192 0.14 -5.89 -10.34
CA SER A 192 1.48 -5.36 -10.59
C SER A 192 1.52 -4.54 -11.89
N ALA A 193 0.91 -5.03 -12.97
CA ALA A 193 0.83 -4.32 -14.24
C ALA A 193 0.03 -3.02 -14.12
N LEU A 194 -1.12 -3.06 -13.44
CA LEU A 194 -2.00 -1.89 -13.24
C LEU A 194 -1.35 -0.78 -12.41
N THR A 195 -0.46 -1.14 -11.49
CA THR A 195 0.25 -0.19 -10.62
C THR A 195 1.69 0.07 -11.08
N PHE A 196 2.06 -0.44 -12.26
CA PHE A 196 3.42 -0.42 -12.80
C PHE A 196 4.49 -0.79 -11.75
N ASN A 197 4.18 -1.83 -10.96
CA ASN A 197 4.97 -2.26 -9.83
C ASN A 197 5.93 -3.38 -10.22
N GLY A 198 7.19 -3.03 -10.45
CA GLY A 198 8.26 -3.95 -10.84
C GLY A 198 8.87 -4.77 -9.71
N HIS A 199 8.43 -4.62 -8.45
CA HIS A 199 9.07 -5.27 -7.31
C HIS A 199 8.92 -6.80 -7.34
N ARG A 200 10.06 -7.48 -7.41
CA ARG A 200 10.18 -8.91 -7.74
C ARG A 200 9.52 -9.84 -6.72
N ILE A 201 9.34 -9.41 -5.48
CA ILE A 201 8.67 -10.24 -4.44
C ILE A 201 7.21 -10.59 -4.79
N HIS A 202 6.61 -9.90 -5.77
CA HIS A 202 5.21 -10.09 -6.17
C HIS A 202 5.02 -11.02 -7.37
N TYR A 203 6.07 -11.37 -8.12
CA TYR A 203 5.97 -12.20 -9.33
C TYR A 203 7.15 -13.14 -9.60
N ASP A 204 8.34 -12.87 -9.04
CA ASP A 204 9.54 -13.67 -9.24
C ASP A 204 9.73 -14.65 -8.07
N ARG A 205 9.30 -15.90 -8.29
CA ARG A 205 9.37 -16.99 -7.32
C ARG A 205 10.80 -17.22 -6.80
N LYS A 206 11.77 -17.25 -7.71
CA LYS A 206 13.17 -17.56 -7.35
C LYS A 206 13.76 -16.44 -6.52
N TYR A 207 13.50 -15.19 -6.89
CA TYR A 207 13.94 -14.06 -6.09
C TYR A 207 13.34 -14.08 -4.68
N VAL A 208 12.03 -14.25 -4.57
CA VAL A 208 11.35 -14.16 -3.28
C VAL A 208 11.76 -15.29 -2.32
N THR A 209 12.01 -16.49 -2.83
CA THR A 209 12.38 -17.66 -2.02
C THR A 209 13.88 -17.78 -1.78
N GLU A 210 14.72 -17.58 -2.81
CA GLU A 210 16.16 -17.84 -2.74
C GLU A 210 16.96 -16.60 -2.31
N VAL A 211 16.49 -15.38 -2.62
CA VAL A 211 17.18 -14.13 -2.26
C VAL A 211 16.58 -13.49 -1.01
N GLU A 212 15.24 -13.36 -0.95
CA GLU A 212 14.57 -12.73 0.20
C GLU A 212 14.22 -13.70 1.34
N GLY A 213 14.21 -15.01 1.06
CA GLY A 213 13.98 -16.07 2.05
C GLY A 213 12.51 -16.23 2.47
N TYR A 214 11.57 -15.68 1.72
CA TYR A 214 10.13 -15.86 1.97
C TYR A 214 9.62 -17.18 1.39
N PRO A 215 8.57 -17.79 1.96
CA PRO A 215 8.07 -19.08 1.49
C PRO A 215 7.31 -19.01 0.15
N GLY A 216 6.84 -17.83 -0.26
CA GLY A 216 6.06 -17.61 -1.49
C GLY A 216 6.07 -16.16 -1.93
N LEU A 217 5.37 -15.85 -3.02
CA LEU A 217 5.17 -14.48 -3.46
C LEU A 217 4.39 -13.73 -2.39
N ILE A 218 4.77 -12.47 -2.17
CA ILE A 218 4.09 -11.61 -1.21
C ILE A 218 2.92 -10.94 -1.91
N VAL A 219 1.72 -11.06 -1.35
CA VAL A 219 0.56 -10.30 -1.82
C VAL A 219 0.79 -8.82 -1.51
N HIS A 220 0.53 -7.93 -2.48
CA HIS A 220 0.76 -6.49 -2.30
C HIS A 220 -0.08 -5.97 -1.13
N GLY A 221 0.55 -5.25 -0.20
CA GLY A 221 -0.19 -4.52 0.84
C GLY A 221 -1.28 -3.61 0.25
N PRO A 222 -0.98 -2.82 -0.80
CA PRO A 222 -2.00 -2.03 -1.50
C PRO A 222 -3.15 -2.87 -2.08
N LEU A 223 -2.89 -4.06 -2.63
CA LEU A 223 -3.95 -4.94 -3.11
C LEU A 223 -4.86 -5.38 -1.94
N ILE A 224 -4.29 -5.75 -0.79
CA ILE A 224 -5.08 -6.11 0.40
C ILE A 224 -5.94 -4.92 0.86
N ALA A 225 -5.37 -3.71 0.91
CA ALA A 225 -6.12 -2.50 1.25
C ALA A 225 -7.26 -2.22 0.25
N THR A 226 -6.99 -2.35 -1.05
CA THR A 226 -8.01 -2.25 -2.11
C THR A 226 -9.10 -3.30 -1.93
N LEU A 227 -8.76 -4.55 -1.60
CA LEU A 227 -9.72 -5.63 -1.36
C LEU A 227 -10.57 -5.41 -0.10
N LEU A 228 -10.03 -4.78 0.95
CA LEU A 228 -10.78 -4.41 2.15
C LEU A 228 -11.80 -3.31 1.88
N VAL A 229 -11.41 -2.28 1.12
CA VAL A 229 -12.34 -1.24 0.66
C VAL A 229 -13.37 -1.83 -0.31
N ASP A 230 -12.95 -2.75 -1.18
CA ASP A 230 -13.86 -3.46 -2.09
C ASP A 230 -14.90 -4.31 -1.34
N LEU A 231 -14.51 -4.99 -0.25
CA LEU A 231 -15.43 -5.67 0.64
C LEU A 231 -16.46 -4.69 1.22
N ALA A 232 -16.01 -3.57 1.79
CA ALA A 232 -16.91 -2.55 2.32
C ALA A 232 -17.89 -2.02 1.27
N ARG A 233 -17.44 -1.80 0.02
CA ARG A 233 -18.29 -1.38 -1.10
C ARG A 233 -19.34 -2.43 -1.48
N ARG A 234 -19.01 -3.72 -1.39
CA ARG A 234 -19.95 -4.82 -1.69
C ARG A 234 -21.02 -4.95 -0.62
N GLU A 235 -20.63 -4.80 0.64
CA GLU A 235 -21.52 -4.97 1.80
C GLU A 235 -22.33 -3.71 2.13
N LYS A 236 -21.86 -2.54 1.69
CA LYS A 236 -22.55 -1.24 1.82
C LYS A 236 -22.62 -0.52 0.47
N PRO A 237 -23.42 -1.02 -0.48
CA PRO A 237 -23.57 -0.37 -1.78
C PRO A 237 -24.14 1.05 -1.60
N GLY A 238 -23.55 2.02 -2.30
CA GLY A 238 -23.94 3.43 -2.24
C GLY A 238 -23.41 4.22 -1.03
N ALA A 239 -22.74 3.57 -0.06
CA ALA A 239 -22.07 4.30 1.00
C ALA A 239 -20.85 5.06 0.47
N THR A 240 -20.68 6.31 0.91
CA THR A 240 -19.50 7.12 0.57
C THR A 240 -18.47 6.97 1.67
N LEU A 241 -17.24 6.59 1.30
CA LEU A 241 -16.15 6.45 2.26
C LEU A 241 -15.52 7.82 2.54
N ALA A 242 -15.63 8.31 3.77
CA ALA A 242 -15.06 9.59 4.19
C ALA A 242 -13.60 9.44 4.60
N SER A 243 -13.26 8.36 5.31
CA SER A 243 -11.88 8.09 5.71
C SER A 243 -11.57 6.59 5.75
N PHE A 244 -10.29 6.27 5.59
CA PHE A 244 -9.76 4.92 5.66
C PHE A 244 -8.36 4.96 6.25
N SER A 245 -8.08 4.11 7.22
CA SER A 245 -6.72 3.89 7.70
C SER A 245 -6.42 2.41 7.71
N PHE A 246 -5.18 2.04 7.40
CA PHE A 246 -4.76 0.64 7.39
C PHE A 246 -3.33 0.49 7.89
N LYS A 247 -3.03 -0.70 8.38
CA LYS A 247 -1.71 -1.10 8.87
C LYS A 247 -1.43 -2.54 8.51
N ALA A 248 -0.32 -2.77 7.82
CA ALA A 248 0.24 -4.09 7.61
C ALA A 248 0.81 -4.63 8.93
N VAL A 249 0.45 -5.86 9.27
CA VAL A 249 0.86 -6.54 10.51
C VAL A 249 1.92 -7.58 10.21
N ARG A 250 1.68 -8.40 9.16
CA ARG A 250 2.64 -9.37 8.62
C ARG A 250 2.35 -9.64 7.14
N PRO A 251 3.28 -10.24 6.38
CA PRO A 251 3.04 -10.59 4.99
C PRO A 251 1.94 -11.65 4.84
N THR A 252 1.12 -11.49 3.80
CA THR A 252 0.29 -12.57 3.22
C THR A 252 1.04 -13.16 2.04
N PHE A 253 1.02 -14.48 1.90
CA PHE A 253 1.68 -15.18 0.80
C PHE A 253 0.67 -15.81 -0.15
N ASP A 254 1.10 -16.06 -1.38
CA ASP A 254 0.28 -16.64 -2.44
C ASP A 254 0.05 -18.16 -2.33
N LEU A 255 0.57 -18.79 -1.28
CA LEU A 255 0.57 -20.25 -1.11
C LEU A 255 -0.81 -20.83 -0.78
N HIS A 256 -1.67 -20.02 -0.17
CA HIS A 256 -3.00 -20.41 0.26
C HIS A 256 -3.97 -19.24 0.08
N PRO A 257 -5.27 -19.52 -0.09
CA PRO A 257 -6.29 -18.49 0.03
C PRO A 257 -6.19 -17.75 1.37
N PHE A 258 -6.53 -16.48 1.35
CA PHE A 258 -6.64 -15.65 2.54
C PHE A 258 -8.02 -15.00 2.59
N ARG A 259 -8.42 -14.43 3.72
CA ARG A 259 -9.73 -13.78 3.85
C ARG A 259 -9.59 -12.30 4.12
N VAL A 260 -10.46 -11.51 3.49
CA VAL A 260 -10.77 -10.13 3.89
C VAL A 260 -12.09 -10.14 4.64
N ASN A 261 -12.15 -9.36 5.72
CA ASN A 261 -13.23 -9.40 6.69
C ASN A 261 -13.59 -7.99 7.15
N GLY A 262 -14.80 -7.85 7.69
CA GLY A 262 -15.26 -6.59 8.22
C GLY A 262 -16.37 -6.73 9.25
N ARG A 263 -16.44 -5.74 10.13
CA ARG A 263 -17.47 -5.60 11.16
C ARG A 263 -17.93 -4.14 11.24
N PRO A 264 -19.15 -3.82 10.79
CA PRO A 264 -19.70 -2.48 10.94
C PRO A 264 -19.99 -2.16 12.41
N SER A 265 -19.92 -0.88 12.77
CA SER A 265 -20.48 -0.38 14.02
C SER A 265 -22.01 -0.48 14.02
N ALA A 266 -22.62 -0.48 15.20
CA ALA A 266 -24.08 -0.56 15.33
C ALA A 266 -24.83 0.60 14.63
N ASP A 267 -24.22 1.79 14.59
CA ASP A 267 -24.76 2.95 13.88
C ASP A 267 -24.43 2.96 12.38
N GLY A 268 -23.68 1.96 11.90
CA GLY A 268 -23.28 1.80 10.50
C GLY A 268 -22.32 2.86 9.97
N ARG A 269 -21.88 3.83 10.79
CA ARG A 269 -20.99 4.92 10.36
C ARG A 269 -19.52 4.53 10.28
N ASN A 270 -19.13 3.46 10.97
CA ASN A 270 -17.76 2.95 10.96
C ASN A 270 -17.75 1.46 10.63
N ALA A 271 -16.60 0.97 10.19
CA ALA A 271 -16.32 -0.46 10.12
C ALA A 271 -14.86 -0.74 10.48
N GLN A 272 -14.67 -1.76 11.32
CA GLN A 272 -13.37 -2.40 11.46
C GLN A 272 -13.21 -3.39 10.31
N LEU A 273 -12.10 -3.35 9.60
CA LEU A 273 -11.78 -4.21 8.47
C LEU A 273 -10.45 -4.92 8.73
N TRP A 274 -10.28 -6.15 8.26
CA TRP A 274 -9.00 -6.86 8.42
C TRP A 274 -8.83 -7.99 7.41
N ALA A 275 -7.58 -8.36 7.17
CA ALA A 275 -7.22 -9.57 6.45
C ALA A 275 -6.51 -10.56 7.37
N HIS A 276 -6.71 -11.86 7.14
CA HIS A 276 -5.96 -12.91 7.82
C HIS A 276 -5.56 -14.02 6.85
N ASP A 277 -4.45 -14.69 7.16
CA ASP A 277 -3.96 -15.84 6.39
C ASP A 277 -4.78 -17.12 6.66
N HIS A 278 -4.41 -18.20 5.99
CA HIS A 278 -5.07 -19.51 6.09
C HIS A 278 -5.04 -20.13 7.50
N GLU A 279 -4.16 -19.67 8.39
CA GLU A 279 -4.08 -20.13 9.79
C GLU A 279 -4.90 -19.24 10.73
N GLY A 280 -5.53 -18.16 10.22
CA GLY A 280 -6.29 -17.21 11.03
C GLY A 280 -5.44 -16.09 11.65
N TRP A 281 -4.18 -15.93 11.24
CA TRP A 281 -3.33 -14.86 11.74
C TRP A 281 -3.58 -13.55 10.99
N LEU A 282 -3.72 -12.46 11.74
CA LEU A 282 -3.94 -11.12 11.24
C LEU A 282 -2.75 -10.67 10.37
N THR A 283 -3.03 -10.31 9.11
CA THR A 283 -2.02 -9.84 8.14
C THR A 283 -2.14 -8.34 7.89
N MET A 284 -3.37 -7.81 7.90
CA MET A 284 -3.64 -6.37 7.81
C MET A 284 -4.86 -6.02 8.67
N GLN A 285 -4.82 -4.84 9.30
CA GLN A 285 -5.99 -4.25 9.96
C GLN A 285 -6.29 -2.88 9.35
N ALA A 286 -7.55 -2.48 9.37
CA ALA A 286 -8.00 -1.20 8.86
C ALA A 286 -9.26 -0.72 9.56
N ASP A 287 -9.48 0.59 9.51
CA ASP A 287 -10.67 1.26 10.00
C ASP A 287 -11.23 2.15 8.89
N ALA A 288 -12.54 2.10 8.70
CA ALA A 288 -13.27 2.85 7.69
C ALA A 288 -14.37 3.69 8.35
N THR A 289 -14.53 4.94 7.89
CA THR A 289 -15.66 5.80 8.26
C THR A 289 -16.45 6.19 7.01
N PHE A 290 -17.75 6.04 7.07
CA PHE A 290 -18.69 6.40 6.00
C PHE A 290 -19.34 7.76 6.30
N ALA A 291 -19.63 8.53 5.25
CA ALA A 291 -20.32 9.82 5.32
C ALA A 291 -21.82 9.67 5.59
#